data_AF-A0A814I8M7-F1
#
_entry.id   AF-A0A814I8M7-F1
#
_cell.length_a   1.000
_cell.length_b   1.000
_cell.length_c   1.000
_cell.angle_alpha   90.00
_cell.angle_beta   90.00
_cell.angle_gamma   90.00
#
_symmetry.space_group_name_H-M   'P 1'
#
loop_
_entity.id
_entity.type
_entity.pdbx_description
1 polymer ?
#
loop_
_entity_poly.entity_id
_entity_poly.type
_entity_poly.pdbx_seq_one_letter_code
_entity_poly.pdbx_strand_id
1 'polypeptide(L)'
;MESNGTSLKMTPAWFKLNDQQAVLKDIVYPPAINDNQPFDTIAAYRTFTNKSKDFCRKPINIAEDSTETLILVLDAFARKFNGNLTITMNDVPVDDSSHCLACGIGNLGNVHMLTNNYVPMAKFAFNITVDYDKNFAESKDTMENFALSFCRDVSQLLSCEEHYIRILSVKKSNKQSDETKVHFGITKPNFNETQQLAHLLQDKAQKGFPKRPVLQYVKPASYVYKWASILSYFQLQPNDFTPEFNRDYEKSEILESEMRGGYPYYRPIGWYRHALKIDHKHLDDATWLSCDNADDEWPVAFQGTHQNTINNGSLQFDGIEMNEPRLYLATHCNGGSHPRFTEVFSVKVSNKNTENYRLVFQCRVQPKMFTVHESSIEKGEMWRFVDPKAIRPYGLLLKKEEES
;
A
#
# COMPACT_ATOMS: atom_id res chain seq x y z
N MET A 1 -7.77 -27.75 36.54
CA MET A 1 -7.14 -27.83 35.21
C MET A 1 -7.18 -26.43 34.63
N GLU A 2 -6.10 -25.69 34.81
CA GLU A 2 -5.97 -24.32 34.31
C GLU A 2 -5.57 -24.39 32.83
N SER A 3 -6.34 -23.72 31.97
CA SER A 3 -6.05 -23.59 30.55
C SER A 3 -4.88 -22.62 30.37
N ASN A 4 -3.73 -23.14 29.97
CA ASN A 4 -2.58 -22.35 29.51
C ASN A 4 -2.94 -21.65 28.19
N GLY A 5 -3.53 -20.45 28.28
CA GLY A 5 -3.67 -19.54 27.14
C GLY A 5 -2.35 -18.84 26.86
N THR A 6 -1.74 -19.10 25.71
CA THR A 6 -0.59 -18.34 25.23
C THR A 6 -1.03 -16.92 24.89
N SER A 7 -0.79 -15.98 25.81
CA SER A 7 -1.00 -14.55 25.57
C SER A 7 0.10 -14.01 24.66
N LEU A 8 -0.18 -13.88 23.36
CA LEU A 8 0.71 -13.23 22.41
C LEU A 8 0.68 -11.71 22.65
N LYS A 9 1.69 -11.15 23.34
CA LYS A 9 1.88 -9.70 23.43
C LYS A 9 2.63 -9.22 22.19
N MET A 10 1.91 -8.67 21.22
CA MET A 10 2.48 -8.11 19.98
C MET A 10 3.01 -6.68 20.12
N THR A 11 3.06 -6.15 21.35
CA THR A 11 3.54 -4.79 21.59
C THR A 11 5.07 -4.75 21.61
N PRO A 12 5.74 -3.98 20.71
CA PRO A 12 7.20 -3.89 20.68
C PRO A 12 7.77 -3.37 22.00
N ALA A 13 8.95 -3.85 22.41
CA ALA A 13 9.57 -3.46 23.69
C ALA A 13 9.85 -1.95 23.83
N TRP A 14 10.00 -1.24 22.70
CA TRP A 14 10.16 0.21 22.65
C TRP A 14 8.84 0.97 22.76
N PHE A 15 7.71 0.32 22.46
CA PHE A 15 6.38 0.88 22.64
C PHE A 15 5.98 0.74 24.12
N LYS A 16 6.37 1.75 24.91
CA LYS A 16 5.86 1.88 26.28
C LYS A 16 4.41 2.33 26.17
N LEU A 17 3.46 1.42 26.41
CA LEU A 17 2.11 1.85 26.77
C LEU A 17 2.29 2.85 27.92
N ASN A 18 1.72 4.04 27.77
CA ASN A 18 1.61 4.96 28.89
C ASN A 18 1.02 4.18 30.06
N ASP A 19 1.51 4.45 31.27
CA ASP A 19 1.00 3.82 32.47
C ASP A 19 -0.47 4.23 32.64
N GLN A 20 -1.37 3.40 32.09
CA GLN A 20 -2.81 3.66 32.08
C GLN A 20 -3.31 3.87 33.51
N GLN A 21 -2.62 3.28 34.50
CA GLN A 21 -2.93 3.47 35.91
C GLN A 21 -2.71 4.91 36.39
N ALA A 22 -1.75 5.65 35.84
CA ALA A 22 -1.53 7.06 36.19
C ALA A 22 -2.62 7.97 35.62
N VAL A 23 -3.07 7.67 34.40
CA VAL A 23 -4.10 8.45 33.68
C VAL A 23 -5.48 8.29 34.33
N LEU A 24 -5.77 7.10 34.86
CA LEU A 24 -7.04 6.75 35.49
C LEU A 24 -7.16 7.18 36.97
N LYS A 25 -6.15 7.87 37.54
CA LYS A 25 -6.25 8.42 38.90
C LYS A 25 -7.30 9.53 38.97
N ASP A 26 -7.96 9.67 40.11
CA ASP A 26 -8.83 10.81 40.44
C ASP A 26 -10.06 10.99 39.51
N ILE A 27 -10.55 9.90 38.90
CA ILE A 27 -11.83 9.92 38.17
C ILE A 27 -12.99 9.90 39.16
N VAL A 28 -13.94 10.81 39.00
CA VAL A 28 -15.22 10.78 39.74
C VAL A 28 -16.32 10.38 38.77
N TYR A 29 -16.80 9.15 38.90
CA TYR A 29 -17.88 8.61 38.06
C TYR A 29 -19.25 9.08 38.55
N PRO A 30 -20.22 9.30 37.64
CA PRO A 30 -21.61 9.49 38.01
C PRO A 30 -22.16 8.28 38.78
N PRO A 31 -23.14 8.50 39.69
CA PRO A 31 -23.76 7.40 40.42
C PRO A 31 -24.51 6.44 39.47
N ALA A 32 -24.54 5.15 39.82
CA ALA A 32 -25.32 4.10 39.15
C ALA A 32 -24.94 3.79 37.68
N ILE A 33 -23.65 3.80 37.35
CA ILE A 33 -23.14 3.37 36.04
C ILE A 33 -22.71 1.90 36.06
N ASN A 34 -23.08 1.17 35.00
CA ASN A 34 -22.71 -0.24 34.81
C ASN A 34 -21.47 -0.44 33.92
N ASP A 35 -21.08 0.59 33.15
CA ASP A 35 -19.94 0.56 32.24
C ASP A 35 -19.10 1.85 32.40
N ASN A 36 -17.94 1.70 33.02
CA ASN A 36 -17.00 2.80 33.25
C ASN A 36 -16.15 3.10 32.00
N GLN A 37 -16.18 2.25 30.98
CA GLN A 37 -15.26 2.30 29.86
C GLN A 37 -15.34 3.61 29.04
N PRO A 38 -16.53 4.16 28.71
CA PRO A 38 -16.63 5.48 28.09
C PRO A 38 -15.99 6.59 28.92
N PHE A 39 -16.11 6.49 30.25
CA PHE A 39 -15.57 7.47 31.19
C PHE A 39 -14.05 7.35 31.29
N ASP A 40 -13.51 6.13 31.26
CA ASP A 40 -12.06 5.87 31.24
C ASP A 40 -11.41 6.46 29.98
N THR A 41 -12.01 6.21 28.81
CA THR A 41 -11.52 6.73 27.53
C THR A 41 -11.55 8.26 27.51
N ILE A 42 -12.63 8.89 27.99
CA ILE A 42 -12.71 10.35 28.07
C ILE A 42 -11.83 10.92 29.17
N ALA A 43 -11.63 10.23 30.29
CA ALA A 43 -10.71 10.65 31.34
C ALA A 43 -9.27 10.70 30.83
N ALA A 44 -8.88 9.79 29.95
CA ALA A 44 -7.58 9.83 29.28
C ALA A 44 -7.41 11.08 28.41
N TYR A 45 -8.42 11.40 27.59
CA TYR A 45 -8.44 12.62 26.79
C TYR A 45 -8.46 13.90 27.66
N ARG A 46 -9.23 13.90 28.74
CA ARG A 46 -9.32 15.05 29.64
C ARG A 46 -8.04 15.28 30.44
N THR A 47 -7.36 14.21 30.85
CA THR A 47 -6.00 14.30 31.43
C THR A 47 -5.06 14.98 30.44
N PHE A 48 -5.11 14.61 29.17
CA PHE A 48 -4.28 15.21 28.12
C PHE A 48 -4.59 16.69 27.88
N THR A 49 -5.87 17.08 27.93
CA THR A 49 -6.30 18.46 27.69
C THR A 49 -6.43 19.30 28.97
N ASN A 50 -5.91 18.81 30.10
CA ASN A 50 -6.01 19.44 31.42
C ASN A 50 -7.44 19.83 31.81
N LYS A 51 -8.41 18.98 31.47
CA LYS A 51 -9.84 19.12 31.80
C LYS A 51 -10.19 18.25 33.02
N SER A 52 -11.21 18.68 33.76
CA SER A 52 -11.70 17.94 34.93
C SER A 52 -12.20 16.53 34.59
N LYS A 53 -11.75 15.55 35.36
CA LYS A 53 -12.22 14.14 35.35
C LYS A 53 -13.38 13.88 36.32
N ASP A 54 -13.97 14.95 36.86
CA ASP A 54 -15.19 14.87 37.65
C ASP A 54 -16.39 14.91 36.70
N PHE A 55 -16.89 13.73 36.36
CA PHE A 55 -18.00 13.57 35.41
C PHE A 55 -19.37 13.86 36.05
N CYS A 56 -19.46 13.96 37.38
CA CYS A 56 -20.65 14.45 38.07
C CYS A 56 -20.80 15.96 37.85
N ARG A 57 -19.70 16.72 37.94
CA ARG A 57 -19.70 18.17 37.74
C ARG A 57 -19.61 18.57 36.28
N LYS A 58 -18.89 17.79 35.47
CA LYS A 58 -18.68 18.04 34.05
C LYS A 58 -18.98 16.78 33.25
N PRO A 59 -20.25 16.53 32.88
CA PRO A 59 -20.63 15.37 32.08
C PRO A 59 -19.85 15.29 30.77
N ILE A 60 -19.82 14.09 30.17
CA ILE A 60 -19.27 13.91 28.81
C ILE A 60 -20.09 14.77 27.84
N ASN A 61 -19.42 15.54 27.01
CA ASN A 61 -20.09 16.33 25.98
C ASN A 61 -20.45 15.43 24.78
N ILE A 62 -21.74 15.12 24.66
CA ILE A 62 -22.32 14.25 23.62
C ILE A 62 -22.82 15.00 22.38
N ALA A 63 -22.51 16.29 22.23
CA ALA A 63 -22.85 17.02 21.00
C ALA A 63 -22.17 16.41 19.76
N GLU A 64 -22.81 16.48 18.60
CA GLU A 64 -22.30 15.89 17.34
C GLU A 64 -20.94 16.46 16.91
N ASP A 65 -20.67 17.72 17.26
CA ASP A 65 -19.42 18.43 16.97
C ASP A 65 -18.38 18.31 18.10
N SER A 66 -18.70 17.60 19.19
CA SER A 66 -17.81 17.43 20.33
C SER A 66 -16.67 16.45 20.01
N THR A 67 -15.44 16.87 20.34
CA THR A 67 -14.28 15.97 20.33
C THR A 67 -14.47 14.76 21.23
N GLU A 68 -15.18 14.90 22.35
CA GLU A 68 -15.46 13.78 23.26
C GLU A 68 -16.38 12.74 22.58
N THR A 69 -17.36 13.18 21.79
CA THR A 69 -18.22 12.30 20.99
C THR A 69 -17.43 11.54 19.94
N LEU A 70 -16.56 12.24 19.20
CA LEU A 70 -15.68 11.60 18.21
C LEU A 70 -14.78 10.54 18.85
N ILE A 71 -14.21 10.83 20.02
CA ILE A 71 -13.35 9.88 20.74
C ILE A 71 -14.14 8.63 21.15
N LEU A 72 -15.37 8.78 21.63
CA LEU A 72 -16.24 7.63 21.95
C LEU A 72 -16.59 6.79 20.71
N VAL A 73 -16.86 7.43 19.57
CA VAL A 73 -17.12 6.73 18.31
C VAL A 73 -15.89 5.94 17.85
N LEU A 74 -14.70 6.55 17.93
CA LEU A 74 -13.44 5.90 17.54
C LEU A 74 -13.08 4.73 18.47
N ASP A 75 -13.36 4.88 19.76
CA ASP A 75 -13.21 3.81 20.74
C ASP A 75 -14.16 2.64 20.46
N ALA A 76 -15.44 2.91 20.24
CA ALA A 76 -16.42 1.89 19.88
C ALA A 76 -16.05 1.20 18.55
N PHE A 77 -15.56 1.97 17.57
CA PHE A 77 -15.03 1.45 16.32
C PHE A 77 -13.84 0.51 16.56
N ALA A 78 -12.83 0.91 17.32
CA ALA A 78 -11.66 0.09 17.62
C ALA A 78 -12.06 -1.24 18.28
N ARG A 79 -12.98 -1.20 19.24
CA ARG A 79 -13.48 -2.39 19.95
C ARG A 79 -14.21 -3.38 19.06
N LYS A 80 -14.94 -2.89 18.04
CA LYS A 80 -15.60 -3.75 17.04
C LYS A 80 -14.60 -4.67 16.32
N PHE A 81 -13.34 -4.27 16.27
CA PHE A 81 -12.24 -5.02 15.65
C PHE A 81 -11.23 -5.57 16.68
N ASN A 82 -11.67 -5.78 17.93
CA ASN A 82 -10.83 -6.26 19.04
C ASN A 82 -9.60 -5.37 19.32
N GLY A 83 -9.66 -4.09 18.94
CA GLY A 83 -8.64 -3.08 19.20
C GLY A 83 -8.97 -2.21 20.40
N ASN A 84 -7.94 -1.55 20.96
CA ASN A 84 -8.08 -0.59 22.05
C ASN A 84 -7.62 0.79 21.60
N LEU A 85 -8.41 1.82 21.89
CA LEU A 85 -7.98 3.20 21.67
C LEU A 85 -7.04 3.64 22.80
N THR A 86 -5.86 4.16 22.45
CA THR A 86 -4.90 4.71 23.41
C THR A 86 -4.53 6.14 23.04
N ILE A 87 -4.43 7.01 24.04
CA ILE A 87 -4.01 8.41 23.89
C ILE A 87 -2.62 8.56 24.51
N THR A 88 -1.66 9.08 23.75
CA THR A 88 -0.25 9.22 24.18
C THR A 88 0.22 10.67 24.11
N MET A 89 1.10 11.05 25.03
CA MET A 89 1.82 12.33 25.08
C MET A 89 3.13 12.30 24.27
N ASN A 90 3.64 11.10 23.98
CA ASN A 90 4.86 10.94 23.23
C ASN A 90 4.56 11.12 21.75
N ASP A 91 5.25 12.05 21.09
CA ASP A 91 5.29 12.12 19.63
C ASP A 91 5.72 10.74 19.11
N VAL A 92 4.84 10.09 18.34
CA VAL A 92 5.21 8.89 17.59
C VAL A 92 5.91 9.40 16.32
N PRO A 93 7.21 9.13 16.12
CA PRO A 93 7.92 9.60 14.94
C PRO A 93 7.20 9.17 13.66
N VAL A 94 7.06 10.08 12.69
CA VAL A 94 6.35 9.82 11.42
C VAL A 94 6.96 8.64 10.67
N ASP A 95 8.29 8.47 10.75
CA ASP A 95 9.03 7.35 10.13
C ASP A 95 8.72 5.99 10.76
N ASP A 96 8.27 5.94 12.03
CA ASP A 96 7.90 4.70 12.72
C ASP A 96 6.46 4.26 12.43
N SER A 97 5.67 5.05 11.70
CA SER A 97 4.25 4.77 11.48
C SER A 97 4.00 3.46 10.73
N SER A 98 4.86 3.10 9.78
CA SER A 98 4.78 1.85 9.02
C SER A 98 5.12 0.63 9.90
N HIS A 99 6.12 0.78 10.76
CA HIS A 99 6.50 -0.26 11.73
C HIS A 99 5.43 -0.43 12.82
N CYS A 100 4.83 0.67 13.31
CA CYS A 100 3.72 0.62 14.27
C CYS A 100 2.52 -0.16 13.71
N LEU A 101 2.15 0.09 12.45
CA LEU A 101 1.06 -0.61 11.76
C LEU A 101 1.29 -2.12 11.67
N ALA A 102 2.52 -2.54 11.34
CA ALA A 102 2.91 -3.96 11.32
C ALA A 102 2.84 -4.62 12.70
N CYS A 103 2.91 -3.83 13.78
CA CYS A 103 2.75 -4.29 15.16
C CYS A 103 1.31 -4.15 15.69
N GLY A 104 0.33 -3.88 14.82
CA GLY A 104 -1.07 -3.73 15.20
C GLY A 104 -1.40 -2.39 15.88
N ILE A 105 -0.53 -1.38 15.74
CA ILE A 105 -0.68 -0.05 16.35
C ILE A 105 -0.96 0.98 15.25
N GLY A 106 -2.21 1.45 15.17
CA GLY A 106 -2.64 2.48 14.22
C GLY A 106 -2.70 3.87 14.86
N ASN A 107 -1.98 4.86 14.30
CA ASN A 107 -2.16 6.26 14.68
C ASN A 107 -3.40 6.83 13.95
N LEU A 108 -4.29 7.54 14.66
CA LEU A 108 -5.49 8.12 14.08
C LEU A 108 -5.21 9.21 13.02
N GLY A 109 -4.08 9.91 13.11
CA GLY A 109 -3.59 10.78 12.02
C GLY A 109 -3.32 10.01 10.72
N ASN A 110 -3.13 8.69 10.82
CA ASN A 110 -2.87 7.74 9.75
C ASN A 110 -4.07 6.81 9.48
N VAL A 111 -5.31 7.16 9.87
CA VAL A 111 -6.52 6.38 9.50
C VAL A 111 -6.60 6.14 7.99
N HIS A 112 -6.13 7.09 7.19
CA HIS A 112 -6.04 6.95 5.74
C HIS A 112 -4.94 5.97 5.24
N MET A 113 -3.92 5.65 6.05
CA MET A 113 -2.96 4.56 5.79
C MET A 113 -3.56 3.19 6.15
N LEU A 114 -4.44 3.12 7.15
CA LEU A 114 -5.30 1.95 7.36
C LEU A 114 -6.26 1.75 6.16
N THR A 115 -6.52 2.82 5.40
CA THR A 115 -7.31 2.80 4.17
C THR A 115 -6.50 3.05 2.90
N ASN A 116 -5.16 2.88 2.90
CA ASN A 116 -4.34 3.13 1.69
C ASN A 116 -4.72 2.18 0.53
N ASN A 117 -5.42 1.10 0.84
CA ASN A 117 -5.98 0.14 -0.12
C ASN A 117 -7.46 0.41 -0.47
N TYR A 118 -8.09 1.44 0.10
CA TYR A 118 -9.53 1.70 -0.04
C TYR A 118 -9.88 3.13 -0.46
N VAL A 119 -8.96 4.10 -0.37
CA VAL A 119 -9.20 5.47 -0.84
C VAL A 119 -8.25 5.81 -1.99
N PRO A 120 -8.77 6.06 -3.19
CA PRO A 120 -8.00 6.51 -4.35
C PRO A 120 -7.09 7.69 -4.02
N MET A 121 -5.79 7.57 -4.30
CA MET A 121 -4.82 8.65 -4.10
C MET A 121 -3.91 8.83 -5.32
N ALA A 122 -3.93 10.02 -5.91
CA ALA A 122 -3.00 10.43 -6.96
C ALA A 122 -1.76 11.07 -6.31
N LYS A 123 -0.56 10.55 -6.62
CA LYS A 123 0.71 11.02 -6.03
C LYS A 123 1.46 11.93 -7.00
N PHE A 124 2.04 12.99 -6.47
CA PHE A 124 2.76 14.04 -7.20
C PHE A 124 4.12 14.31 -6.56
N ALA A 125 5.04 14.80 -7.38
CA ALA A 125 6.33 15.30 -6.94
C ALA A 125 6.61 16.64 -7.61
N PHE A 126 6.90 17.67 -6.82
CA PHE A 126 7.27 18.99 -7.29
C PHE A 126 8.67 19.34 -6.83
N ASN A 127 9.45 20.00 -7.69
CA ASN A 127 10.69 20.63 -7.26
C ASN A 127 10.38 22.09 -6.98
N ILE A 128 10.66 22.55 -5.77
CA ILE A 128 10.52 23.94 -5.38
C ILE A 128 11.91 24.53 -5.14
N THR A 129 12.13 25.77 -5.58
CA THR A 129 13.36 26.49 -5.29
C THR A 129 13.19 27.26 -3.98
N VAL A 130 13.68 26.68 -2.89
CA VAL A 130 13.65 27.23 -1.54
C VAL A 130 14.86 26.70 -0.78
N ASP A 131 15.56 27.60 -0.10
CA ASP A 131 16.72 27.27 0.72
C ASP A 131 16.28 26.33 1.86
N TYR A 132 16.54 25.03 1.68
CA TYR A 132 16.06 23.99 2.58
C TYR A 132 16.63 24.14 3.98
N ASP A 133 17.93 24.45 4.07
CA ASP A 133 18.63 24.47 5.34
C ASP A 133 18.15 25.67 6.17
N LYS A 134 17.99 26.84 5.53
CA LYS A 134 17.47 28.04 6.18
C LYS A 134 15.98 28.00 6.50
N ASN A 135 15.16 27.39 5.64
CA ASN A 135 13.70 27.46 5.78
C ASN A 135 13.07 26.21 6.41
N PHE A 136 13.76 25.07 6.44
CA PHE A 136 13.16 23.81 6.88
C PHE A 136 13.99 23.02 7.88
N ALA A 137 15.33 23.08 7.81
CA ALA A 137 16.17 22.28 8.71
C ALA A 137 16.23 22.83 10.14
N GLU A 138 15.97 24.13 10.33
CA GLU A 138 16.18 24.82 11.61
C GLU A 138 14.92 24.94 12.48
N SER A 139 13.71 24.73 11.93
CA SER A 139 12.46 24.94 12.69
C SER A 139 11.31 24.04 12.22
N LYS A 140 10.77 23.25 13.16
CA LYS A 140 9.56 22.44 12.98
C LYS A 140 8.37 23.31 12.58
N ASP A 141 8.22 24.48 13.21
CA ASP A 141 7.13 25.43 12.93
C ASP A 141 7.18 25.94 11.48
N THR A 142 8.37 26.12 10.90
CA THR A 142 8.50 26.59 9.51
C THR A 142 8.11 25.50 8.51
N MET A 143 8.43 24.23 8.79
CA MET A 143 7.99 23.10 7.97
C MET A 143 6.48 22.89 8.04
N GLU A 144 5.88 23.01 9.23
CA GLU A 144 4.43 22.89 9.40
C GLU A 144 3.69 24.04 8.69
N ASN A 145 4.15 25.28 8.85
CA ASN A 145 3.58 26.44 8.17
C ASN A 145 3.70 26.34 6.64
N PHE A 146 4.82 25.81 6.14
CA PHE A 146 5.00 25.50 4.74
C PHE A 146 4.01 24.45 4.27
N ALA A 147 3.87 23.34 5.01
CA ALA A 147 2.98 22.26 4.63
C ALA A 147 1.52 22.71 4.53
N LEU A 148 1.06 23.47 5.52
CA LEU A 148 -0.27 24.07 5.53
C LEU A 148 -0.47 25.04 4.36
N SER A 149 0.51 25.91 4.10
CA SER A 149 0.43 26.88 3.00
C SER A 149 0.43 26.19 1.63
N PHE A 150 1.23 25.13 1.46
CA PHE A 150 1.28 24.32 0.25
C PHE A 150 -0.07 23.61 0.00
N CYS A 151 -0.62 22.91 0.99
CA CYS A 151 -1.92 22.24 0.85
C CYS A 151 -3.04 23.24 0.54
N ARG A 152 -3.05 24.40 1.20
CA ARG A 152 -3.99 25.50 0.90
C ARG A 152 -3.86 26.02 -0.52
N ASP A 153 -2.64 26.28 -0.99
CA ASP A 153 -2.43 26.80 -2.32
C ASP A 153 -2.84 25.80 -3.41
N VAL A 154 -2.53 24.52 -3.23
CA VAL A 154 -2.92 23.45 -4.16
C VAL A 154 -4.44 23.23 -4.14
N SER A 155 -5.07 23.19 -2.97
CA SER A 155 -6.52 22.99 -2.86
C SER A 155 -7.31 24.15 -3.47
N GLN A 156 -6.91 25.40 -3.22
CA GLN A 156 -7.52 26.56 -3.86
C GLN A 156 -7.26 26.58 -5.37
N LEU A 157 -6.08 26.14 -5.83
CA LEU A 157 -5.79 26.00 -7.26
C LEU A 157 -6.77 25.03 -7.93
N LEU A 158 -7.11 23.94 -7.25
CA LEU A 158 -7.99 22.88 -7.74
C LEU A 158 -9.46 23.08 -7.39
N SER A 159 -9.79 24.13 -6.62
CA SER A 159 -11.13 24.36 -6.08
C SER A 159 -11.67 23.14 -5.32
N CYS A 160 -10.81 22.54 -4.48
CA CYS A 160 -11.16 21.41 -3.61
C CYS A 160 -10.84 21.73 -2.15
N GLU A 161 -11.23 20.86 -1.22
CA GLU A 161 -10.98 21.05 0.21
C GLU A 161 -9.51 20.77 0.58
N GLU A 162 -8.96 21.54 1.53
CA GLU A 162 -7.56 21.44 1.94
C GLU A 162 -7.17 20.01 2.37
N HIS A 163 -8.09 19.31 3.04
CA HIS A 163 -7.85 17.97 3.58
C HIS A 163 -7.74 16.86 2.51
N TYR A 164 -8.08 17.15 1.26
CA TYR A 164 -7.83 16.26 0.12
C TYR A 164 -6.36 16.28 -0.35
N ILE A 165 -5.57 17.26 0.11
CA ILE A 165 -4.16 17.41 -0.25
C ILE A 165 -3.29 17.04 0.95
N ARG A 166 -2.29 16.18 0.74
CA ARG A 166 -1.39 15.72 1.82
C ARG A 166 0.05 15.72 1.37
N ILE A 167 0.95 16.32 2.14
CA ILE A 167 2.39 16.16 1.92
C ILE A 167 2.83 14.81 2.46
N LEU A 168 3.46 14.02 1.60
CA LEU A 168 4.00 12.69 1.89
C LEU A 168 5.47 12.77 2.34
N SER A 169 6.23 13.71 1.77
CA SER A 169 7.59 14.03 2.24
C SER A 169 8.10 15.33 1.61
N VAL A 170 9.06 15.97 2.27
CA VAL A 170 9.82 17.10 1.76
C VAL A 170 11.30 16.75 1.90
N LYS A 171 12.06 16.78 0.81
CA LYS A 171 13.45 16.31 0.77
C LYS A 171 14.32 17.25 -0.04
N LYS A 172 15.53 17.56 0.44
CA LYS A 172 16.51 18.29 -0.35
C LYS A 172 16.90 17.48 -1.60
N SER A 173 16.85 18.08 -2.78
CA SER A 173 17.07 17.39 -4.06
C SER A 173 18.53 16.97 -4.26
N ASN A 174 19.48 17.81 -3.83
CA ASN A 174 20.90 17.44 -3.67
C ASN A 174 21.58 18.32 -2.59
N LYS A 175 22.77 17.91 -2.11
CA LYS A 175 23.48 18.62 -1.02
C LYS A 175 23.93 20.06 -1.38
N GLN A 176 24.07 20.36 -2.67
CA GLN A 176 24.63 21.62 -3.21
C GLN A 176 23.57 22.52 -3.88
N SER A 177 22.29 22.18 -3.78
CA SER A 177 21.20 22.84 -4.50
C SER A 177 20.13 23.32 -3.54
N ASP A 178 19.63 24.52 -3.81
CA ASP A 178 18.46 25.12 -3.17
C ASP A 178 17.14 24.54 -3.71
N GLU A 179 17.19 23.43 -4.44
CA GLU A 179 16.00 22.71 -4.88
C GLU A 179 15.57 21.70 -3.81
N THR A 180 14.33 21.85 -3.38
CA THR A 180 13.64 20.95 -2.47
C THR A 180 12.57 20.20 -3.23
N LYS A 181 12.51 18.89 -3.07
CA LYS A 181 11.51 18.01 -3.67
C LYS A 181 10.38 17.79 -2.67
N VAL A 182 9.17 18.14 -3.06
CA VAL A 182 7.94 17.93 -2.28
C VAL A 182 7.15 16.81 -2.92
N HIS A 183 6.94 15.73 -2.18
CA HIS A 183 6.03 14.66 -2.53
C HIS A 183 4.69 14.91 -1.84
N PHE A 184 3.60 14.85 -2.58
CA PHE A 184 2.26 15.03 -2.03
C PHE A 184 1.23 14.15 -2.74
N GLY A 185 0.09 13.93 -2.10
CA GLY A 185 -1.03 13.16 -2.63
C GLY A 185 -2.29 14.00 -2.70
N ILE A 186 -3.15 13.69 -3.68
CA ILE A 186 -4.53 14.16 -3.78
C ILE A 186 -5.44 12.96 -3.59
N THR A 187 -6.42 13.05 -2.71
CA THR A 187 -7.35 11.96 -2.44
C THR A 187 -8.76 12.47 -2.21
N LYS A 188 -9.74 11.81 -2.81
CA LYS A 188 -11.17 11.94 -2.47
C LYS A 188 -11.75 10.54 -2.25
N PRO A 189 -12.88 10.43 -1.53
CA PRO A 189 -13.59 9.15 -1.39
C PRO A 189 -13.94 8.50 -2.73
N ASN A 190 -14.21 9.32 -3.76
CA ASN A 190 -14.53 8.86 -5.11
C ASN A 190 -13.26 8.82 -6.01
N PHE A 191 -13.06 7.69 -6.70
CA PHE A 191 -11.94 7.47 -7.63
C PHE A 191 -11.95 8.43 -8.82
N ASN A 192 -13.10 8.59 -9.46
CA ASN A 192 -13.23 9.43 -10.66
C ASN A 192 -12.97 10.90 -10.32
N GLU A 193 -13.41 11.36 -9.17
CA GLU A 193 -13.14 12.73 -8.72
C GLU A 193 -11.66 12.93 -8.38
N THR A 194 -11.01 11.93 -7.79
CA THR A 194 -9.55 11.95 -7.56
C THR A 194 -8.79 12.03 -8.89
N GLN A 195 -9.22 11.27 -9.90
CA GLN A 195 -8.64 11.29 -11.23
C GLN A 195 -8.86 12.65 -11.94
N GLN A 196 -10.05 13.23 -11.82
CA GLN A 196 -10.34 14.56 -12.37
C GLN A 196 -9.46 15.65 -11.75
N LEU A 197 -9.31 15.66 -10.42
CA LEU A 197 -8.40 16.60 -9.74
C LEU A 197 -6.95 16.41 -10.18
N ALA A 198 -6.53 15.16 -10.40
CA ALA A 198 -5.18 14.86 -10.87
C ALA A 198 -4.93 15.41 -12.29
N HIS A 199 -5.87 15.20 -13.22
CA HIS A 199 -5.79 15.76 -14.57
C HIS A 199 -5.83 17.29 -14.56
N LEU A 200 -6.68 17.88 -13.72
CA LEU A 200 -6.76 19.34 -13.58
C LEU A 200 -5.45 19.93 -13.06
N LEU A 201 -4.83 19.30 -12.06
CA LEU A 201 -3.53 19.75 -11.55
C LEU A 201 -2.46 19.67 -12.64
N GLN A 202 -2.48 18.62 -13.45
CA GLN A 202 -1.54 18.42 -14.55
C GLN A 202 -1.68 19.51 -15.62
N ASP A 203 -2.90 19.81 -16.06
CA ASP A 203 -3.19 20.88 -17.02
C ASP A 203 -2.69 22.23 -16.50
N LYS A 204 -2.93 22.53 -15.22
CA LYS A 204 -2.46 23.77 -14.58
C LYS A 204 -0.94 23.81 -14.43
N ALA A 205 -0.29 22.69 -14.11
CA ALA A 205 1.16 22.61 -14.00
C ALA A 205 1.84 22.86 -15.36
N GLN A 206 1.25 22.39 -16.46
CA GLN A 206 1.76 22.64 -17.83
C GLN A 206 1.62 24.10 -18.24
N LYS A 207 0.55 24.77 -17.80
CA LYS A 207 0.30 26.21 -18.06
C LYS A 207 1.10 27.13 -17.12
N GLY A 208 1.78 26.56 -16.14
CA GLY A 208 2.43 27.29 -15.05
C GLY A 208 1.44 27.68 -13.97
N PHE A 209 1.93 27.74 -12.73
CA PHE A 209 1.08 28.13 -11.60
C PHE A 209 0.87 29.64 -11.57
N PRO A 210 -0.34 30.11 -11.20
CA PRO A 210 -0.55 31.51 -10.90
C PRO A 210 0.38 31.94 -9.74
N LYS A 211 0.67 33.25 -9.64
CA LYS A 211 1.51 33.83 -8.58
C LYS A 211 0.89 33.64 -7.19
N ARG A 212 0.99 32.43 -6.66
CA ARG A 212 0.68 32.05 -5.28
C ARG A 212 1.99 31.91 -4.51
N PRO A 213 2.05 32.27 -3.22
CA PRO A 213 3.30 32.42 -2.48
C PRO A 213 4.21 31.19 -2.54
N VAL A 214 3.64 29.97 -2.43
CA VAL A 214 4.43 28.72 -2.47
C VAL A 214 4.54 28.17 -3.88
N LEU A 215 3.47 28.26 -4.69
CA LEU A 215 3.45 27.65 -6.03
C LEU A 215 4.24 28.43 -7.09
N GLN A 216 4.56 29.70 -6.85
CA GLN A 216 5.40 30.50 -7.75
C GLN A 216 6.84 29.97 -7.88
N TYR A 217 7.29 29.17 -6.90
CA TYR A 217 8.62 28.57 -6.88
C TYR A 217 8.62 27.12 -7.38
N VAL A 218 7.47 26.57 -7.75
CA VAL A 218 7.32 25.19 -8.20
C VAL A 218 7.70 25.04 -9.66
N LYS A 219 8.63 24.12 -9.93
CA LYS A 219 8.91 23.55 -11.24
C LYS A 219 8.28 22.15 -11.32
N PRO A 220 7.51 21.83 -12.37
CA PRO A 220 6.98 20.49 -12.55
C PRO A 220 8.13 19.49 -12.71
N ALA A 221 8.34 18.63 -11.71
CA ALA A 221 9.25 17.50 -11.83
C ALA A 221 8.41 16.30 -12.29
N SER A 222 8.64 15.85 -13.52
CA SER A 222 8.23 14.56 -14.09
C SER A 222 7.05 13.86 -13.36
N TYR A 223 5.87 13.98 -13.95
CA TYR A 223 4.74 13.11 -13.64
C TYR A 223 5.09 11.68 -14.06
N VAL A 224 4.99 10.71 -13.14
CA VAL A 224 5.11 9.29 -13.50
C VAL A 224 3.82 8.60 -13.06
N TYR A 225 2.88 8.48 -14.00
CA TYR A 225 1.94 7.37 -13.95
C TYR A 225 2.73 6.11 -14.31
N LYS A 226 3.39 5.51 -13.31
CA LYS A 226 4.26 4.31 -13.49
C LYS A 226 3.54 3.14 -14.20
N TRP A 227 2.22 3.26 -14.38
CA TRP A 227 1.31 2.28 -14.94
C TRP A 227 0.96 2.46 -16.40
N ALA A 228 0.98 3.67 -16.98
CA ALA A 228 0.41 3.89 -18.31
C ALA A 228 1.16 3.09 -19.39
N SER A 229 2.49 3.06 -19.31
CA SER A 229 3.33 2.32 -20.25
C SER A 229 3.23 0.79 -20.05
N ILE A 230 3.07 0.31 -18.80
CA ILE A 230 2.94 -1.12 -18.49
C ILE A 230 1.55 -1.64 -18.91
N LEU A 231 0.50 -0.90 -18.56
CA LEU A 231 -0.88 -1.17 -18.95
C LEU A 231 -1.03 -1.16 -20.47
N SER A 232 -0.44 -0.17 -21.15
CA SER A 232 -0.43 -0.11 -22.61
C SER A 232 0.36 -1.25 -23.25
N TYR A 233 1.49 -1.69 -22.67
CA TYR A 233 2.30 -2.79 -23.19
C TYR A 233 1.54 -4.13 -23.17
N PHE A 234 0.80 -4.40 -22.09
CA PHE A 234 0.01 -5.64 -21.95
C PHE A 234 -1.46 -5.53 -22.37
N GLN A 235 -1.89 -4.37 -22.89
CA GLN A 235 -3.30 -4.07 -23.19
C GLN A 235 -4.24 -4.21 -21.98
N LEU A 236 -3.71 -4.04 -20.76
CA LEU A 236 -4.47 -4.13 -19.52
C LEU A 236 -5.07 -2.77 -19.14
N GLN A 237 -6.24 -2.78 -18.53
CA GLN A 237 -6.92 -1.61 -17.97
C GLN A 237 -6.90 -1.66 -16.44
N PRO A 238 -7.07 -0.53 -15.74
CA PRO A 238 -7.14 -0.53 -14.27
C PRO A 238 -8.20 -1.49 -13.69
N ASN A 239 -9.30 -1.71 -14.42
CA ASN A 239 -10.39 -2.62 -14.03
C ASN A 239 -10.05 -4.11 -14.22
N ASP A 240 -8.91 -4.43 -14.84
CA ASP A 240 -8.41 -5.82 -14.97
C ASP A 240 -7.68 -6.30 -13.72
N PHE A 241 -7.60 -5.46 -12.68
CA PHE A 241 -6.94 -5.78 -11.42
C PHE A 241 -7.93 -5.82 -10.27
N THR A 242 -7.56 -6.56 -9.23
CA THR A 242 -8.28 -6.66 -7.96
C THR A 242 -7.28 -6.26 -6.85
N PRO A 243 -7.03 -4.94 -6.69
CA PRO A 243 -5.90 -4.43 -5.91
C PRO A 243 -5.87 -4.88 -4.44
N GLU A 244 -7.02 -5.26 -3.88
CA GLU A 244 -7.15 -5.83 -2.53
C GLU A 244 -6.35 -7.13 -2.34
N PHE A 245 -6.04 -7.84 -3.44
CA PHE A 245 -5.17 -9.02 -3.42
C PHE A 245 -3.74 -8.72 -3.89
N ASN A 246 -3.34 -7.46 -4.07
CA ASN A 246 -1.93 -7.15 -4.31
C ASN A 246 -1.08 -7.60 -3.12
N ARG A 247 0.16 -8.00 -3.38
CA ARG A 247 1.05 -8.51 -2.34
C ARG A 247 2.49 -8.11 -2.61
N ASP A 248 3.12 -7.47 -1.64
CA ASP A 248 4.57 -7.32 -1.61
C ASP A 248 5.18 -8.57 -0.97
N TYR A 249 6.12 -9.22 -1.65
CA TYR A 249 6.85 -10.37 -1.13
C TYR A 249 8.22 -9.90 -0.65
N GLU A 250 8.29 -9.33 0.55
CA GLU A 250 9.52 -8.72 1.07
C GLU A 250 10.67 -9.73 1.22
N LYS A 251 11.92 -9.25 1.10
CA LYS A 251 13.15 -10.07 1.20
C LYS A 251 13.32 -10.77 2.58
N SER A 252 12.56 -10.37 3.60
CA SER A 252 12.66 -10.81 5.00
C SER A 252 11.76 -12.00 5.36
N GLU A 253 10.86 -12.46 4.47
CA GLU A 253 10.00 -13.62 4.76
C GLU A 253 10.86 -14.92 4.88
N ILE A 254 10.89 -15.52 6.07
CA ILE A 254 11.57 -16.80 6.33
C ILE A 254 10.82 -17.94 5.63
N LEU A 255 11.59 -18.86 5.03
CA LEU A 255 11.11 -19.99 4.24
C LEU A 255 10.56 -21.12 5.12
N GLU A 256 9.24 -21.18 5.29
CA GLU A 256 8.57 -22.48 5.42
C GLU A 256 8.27 -23.03 4.02
N SER A 257 8.49 -24.33 3.80
CA SER A 257 8.14 -24.97 2.53
C SER A 257 6.61 -25.05 2.44
N GLU A 258 6.01 -24.12 1.70
CA GLU A 258 4.59 -24.18 1.40
C GLU A 258 4.32 -25.12 0.22
N MET A 259 3.16 -25.77 0.28
CA MET A 259 2.63 -26.58 -0.82
C MET A 259 1.39 -25.90 -1.39
N ARG A 260 1.23 -26.01 -2.71
CA ARG A 260 0.05 -25.55 -3.45
C ARG A 260 -0.30 -26.61 -4.47
N GLY A 261 -1.51 -27.16 -4.40
CA GLY A 261 -1.99 -28.20 -5.32
C GLY A 261 -1.11 -29.44 -5.40
N GLY A 262 -0.44 -29.81 -4.30
CA GLY A 262 0.46 -30.97 -4.23
C GLY A 262 1.89 -30.71 -4.70
N TYR A 263 2.26 -29.47 -5.05
CA TYR A 263 3.62 -29.12 -5.48
C TYR A 263 4.28 -28.05 -4.59
N PRO A 264 5.62 -28.02 -4.50
CA PRO A 264 6.34 -26.98 -3.78
C PRO A 264 6.02 -25.60 -4.33
N TYR A 265 5.63 -24.68 -3.45
CA TYR A 265 5.38 -23.30 -3.80
C TYR A 265 6.58 -22.42 -3.46
N TYR A 266 7.28 -21.98 -4.50
CA TYR A 266 8.37 -21.02 -4.36
C TYR A 266 7.81 -19.61 -4.39
N ARG A 267 7.61 -19.02 -3.19
CA ARG A 267 7.17 -17.62 -3.07
C ARG A 267 8.09 -16.68 -3.86
N PRO A 268 7.54 -15.70 -4.60
CA PRO A 268 8.33 -14.78 -5.42
C PRO A 268 8.98 -13.68 -4.56
N ILE A 269 9.88 -14.06 -3.66
CA ILE A 269 10.55 -13.13 -2.75
C ILE A 269 11.33 -12.03 -3.51
N GLY A 270 11.15 -10.79 -3.09
CA GLY A 270 11.67 -9.58 -3.72
C GLY A 270 10.84 -9.08 -4.91
N TRP A 271 9.65 -9.63 -5.14
CA TRP A 271 8.73 -9.19 -6.20
C TRP A 271 7.46 -8.58 -5.60
N TYR A 272 6.87 -7.64 -6.33
CA TYR A 272 5.55 -7.10 -6.00
C TYR A 272 4.51 -7.69 -6.95
N ARG A 273 3.45 -8.30 -6.41
CA ARG A 273 2.32 -8.82 -7.18
C ARG A 273 1.21 -7.81 -7.31
N HIS A 274 0.80 -7.58 -8.55
CA HIS A 274 -0.48 -7.01 -8.90
C HIS A 274 -1.47 -8.13 -9.18
N ALA A 275 -2.50 -8.25 -8.36
CA ALA A 275 -3.52 -9.28 -8.55
C ALA A 275 -4.41 -8.94 -9.74
N LEU A 276 -4.54 -9.89 -10.65
CA LEU A 276 -5.44 -9.79 -11.78
C LEU A 276 -6.85 -10.11 -11.30
N LYS A 277 -7.82 -9.39 -11.84
CA LYS A 277 -9.23 -9.68 -11.65
C LYS A 277 -9.59 -10.96 -12.39
N ILE A 278 -9.98 -11.98 -11.63
CA ILE A 278 -10.31 -13.32 -12.11
C ILE A 278 -11.78 -13.69 -11.90
N ASP A 279 -12.53 -12.88 -11.16
CA ASP A 279 -13.96 -13.11 -10.89
C ASP A 279 -14.76 -13.23 -12.19
N HIS A 280 -15.56 -14.30 -12.29
CA HIS A 280 -16.41 -14.64 -13.44
C HIS A 280 -15.67 -14.93 -14.76
N LYS A 281 -14.32 -15.01 -14.76
CA LYS A 281 -13.52 -15.30 -15.97
C LYS A 281 -13.26 -16.79 -16.21
N HIS A 282 -13.39 -17.62 -15.17
CA HIS A 282 -13.30 -19.07 -15.27
C HIS A 282 -14.62 -19.66 -14.74
N LEU A 283 -15.25 -20.51 -15.55
CA LEU A 283 -16.64 -20.98 -15.38
C LEU A 283 -16.84 -21.98 -14.23
N ASP A 284 -15.77 -22.39 -13.56
CA ASP A 284 -15.75 -23.45 -12.54
C ASP A 284 -15.56 -22.85 -11.13
N ASP A 285 -15.68 -23.69 -10.10
CA ASP A 285 -15.54 -23.33 -8.68
C ASP A 285 -14.26 -22.54 -8.37
N ALA A 286 -14.21 -21.84 -7.24
CA ALA A 286 -13.01 -21.08 -6.83
C ALA A 286 -11.91 -21.97 -6.20
N THR A 287 -12.11 -23.30 -6.15
CA THR A 287 -11.26 -24.23 -5.39
C THR A 287 -9.83 -24.28 -5.95
N TRP A 288 -9.68 -24.09 -7.27
CA TRP A 288 -8.36 -24.01 -7.92
C TRP A 288 -7.46 -22.89 -7.38
N LEU A 289 -8.04 -21.84 -6.78
CA LEU A 289 -7.30 -20.70 -6.21
C LEU A 289 -7.09 -20.84 -4.70
N SER A 290 -7.48 -21.96 -4.08
CA SER A 290 -7.30 -22.17 -2.64
C SER A 290 -5.85 -22.00 -2.18
N CYS A 291 -5.64 -21.86 -0.88
CA CYS A 291 -4.33 -21.68 -0.25
C CYS A 291 -4.01 -22.75 0.81
N ASP A 292 -4.81 -23.81 0.88
CA ASP A 292 -4.79 -24.85 1.92
C ASP A 292 -4.26 -26.20 1.41
N ASN A 293 -3.77 -26.25 0.18
CA ASN A 293 -3.30 -27.46 -0.50
C ASN A 293 -4.38 -28.55 -0.62
N ALA A 294 -5.64 -28.13 -0.85
CA ALA A 294 -6.75 -29.04 -1.16
C ALA A 294 -6.51 -29.84 -2.45
N ASP A 295 -7.17 -31.00 -2.58
CA ASP A 295 -6.99 -31.94 -3.69
C ASP A 295 -7.30 -31.33 -5.09
N ASP A 296 -8.20 -30.35 -5.15
CA ASP A 296 -8.57 -29.63 -6.37
C ASP A 296 -7.87 -28.26 -6.50
N GLU A 297 -6.96 -27.92 -5.59
CA GLU A 297 -6.14 -26.72 -5.71
C GLU A 297 -5.15 -26.87 -6.86
N TRP A 298 -4.99 -25.81 -7.67
CA TRP A 298 -4.03 -25.83 -8.76
C TRP A 298 -2.66 -25.35 -8.27
N PRO A 299 -1.55 -26.02 -8.59
CA PRO A 299 -0.24 -25.53 -8.26
C PRO A 299 0.11 -24.18 -8.88
N VAL A 300 1.06 -23.48 -8.27
CA VAL A 300 1.53 -22.17 -8.74
C VAL A 300 2.78 -22.30 -9.59
N ALA A 301 2.80 -21.62 -10.73
CA ALA A 301 3.98 -21.49 -11.58
C ALA A 301 4.07 -20.07 -12.17
N PHE A 302 5.20 -19.77 -12.80
CA PHE A 302 5.58 -18.44 -13.23
C PHE A 302 5.90 -18.44 -14.73
N GLN A 303 5.12 -17.69 -15.50
CA GLN A 303 5.26 -17.58 -16.94
C GLN A 303 5.96 -16.27 -17.30
N GLY A 304 7.04 -16.36 -18.07
CA GLY A 304 7.71 -15.18 -18.60
C GLY A 304 6.85 -14.41 -19.60
N THR A 305 7.11 -13.11 -19.73
CA THR A 305 6.29 -12.18 -20.53
C THR A 305 6.72 -12.06 -21.99
N HIS A 306 7.81 -12.71 -22.40
CA HIS A 306 8.33 -12.60 -23.76
C HIS A 306 7.28 -13.04 -24.79
N GLN A 307 6.83 -12.07 -25.60
CA GLN A 307 5.86 -12.24 -26.69
C GLN A 307 4.47 -12.82 -26.28
N ASN A 308 4.12 -12.75 -25.00
CA ASN A 308 2.80 -13.16 -24.50
C ASN A 308 1.90 -11.94 -24.29
N THR A 309 0.67 -12.00 -24.78
CA THR A 309 -0.37 -10.99 -24.49
C THR A 309 -1.47 -11.62 -23.62
N ILE A 310 -2.12 -10.80 -22.79
CA ILE A 310 -3.34 -11.20 -22.10
C ILE A 310 -4.53 -10.66 -22.87
N ASN A 311 -5.50 -11.52 -23.15
CA ASN A 311 -6.82 -11.09 -23.60
C ASN A 311 -7.88 -11.81 -22.75
N ASN A 312 -8.82 -11.05 -22.19
CA ASN A 312 -9.87 -11.54 -21.28
C ASN A 312 -9.35 -12.41 -20.12
N GLY A 313 -8.16 -12.11 -19.58
CA GLY A 313 -7.58 -12.84 -18.43
C GLY A 313 -6.97 -14.21 -18.78
N SER A 314 -6.81 -14.53 -20.07
CA SER A 314 -6.09 -15.72 -20.53
C SER A 314 -4.86 -15.32 -21.34
N LEU A 315 -3.80 -16.13 -21.25
CA LEU A 315 -2.63 -15.98 -22.11
C LEU A 315 -3.00 -16.37 -23.54
N GLN A 316 -2.61 -15.53 -24.50
CA GLN A 316 -2.83 -15.78 -25.92
C GLN A 316 -1.62 -16.47 -26.55
N PHE A 317 -1.92 -17.43 -27.42
CA PHE A 317 -1.03 -18.48 -27.87
C PHE A 317 -1.32 -18.79 -29.35
N ASP A 318 -1.28 -17.76 -30.20
CA ASP A 318 -1.56 -17.91 -31.63
C ASP A 318 -0.37 -18.58 -32.35
N GLY A 319 -0.64 -19.65 -33.11
CA GLY A 319 0.31 -20.21 -34.10
C GLY A 319 1.49 -21.03 -33.55
N ILE A 320 1.35 -21.66 -32.39
CA ILE A 320 2.46 -22.29 -31.66
C ILE A 320 3.06 -23.52 -32.37
N GLU A 321 4.38 -23.50 -32.57
CA GLU A 321 5.17 -24.70 -32.88
C GLU A 321 5.51 -25.52 -31.62
N MET A 322 5.70 -26.84 -31.78
CA MET A 322 5.80 -27.82 -30.69
C MET A 322 6.89 -27.58 -29.61
N ASN A 323 7.84 -26.64 -29.80
CA ASN A 323 8.97 -26.41 -28.90
C ASN A 323 9.15 -24.95 -28.46
N GLU A 324 8.11 -24.13 -28.53
CA GLU A 324 8.25 -22.72 -28.19
C GLU A 324 8.46 -22.46 -26.68
N PRO A 325 9.38 -21.53 -26.30
CA PRO A 325 9.59 -21.12 -24.91
C PRO A 325 8.33 -20.64 -24.18
N ARG A 326 7.30 -20.20 -24.92
CA ARG A 326 6.02 -19.72 -24.36
C ARG A 326 5.17 -20.84 -23.75
N LEU A 327 5.46 -22.11 -24.07
CA LEU A 327 4.81 -23.29 -23.50
C LEU A 327 5.38 -23.71 -22.14
N TYR A 328 6.34 -22.97 -21.59
CA TYR A 328 7.05 -23.33 -20.38
C TYR A 328 6.81 -22.33 -19.25
N LEU A 329 6.37 -22.84 -18.09
CA LEU A 329 6.30 -22.12 -16.82
C LEU A 329 7.41 -22.60 -15.90
N ALA A 330 8.03 -21.68 -15.17
CA ALA A 330 8.96 -22.04 -14.11
C ALA A 330 8.20 -22.24 -12.79
N THR A 331 8.59 -23.20 -11.96
CA THR A 331 8.03 -23.30 -10.59
C THR A 331 8.56 -22.21 -9.67
N HIS A 332 9.64 -21.54 -10.05
CA HIS A 332 10.25 -20.45 -9.29
C HIS A 332 10.30 -19.15 -10.12
N CYS A 333 9.94 -18.02 -9.50
CA CYS A 333 9.78 -16.75 -10.20
C CYS A 333 11.06 -16.27 -10.91
N ASN A 334 12.24 -16.49 -10.31
CA ASN A 334 13.53 -16.20 -10.95
C ASN A 334 13.76 -17.01 -12.25
N GLY A 335 13.21 -18.22 -12.35
CA GLY A 335 13.25 -19.04 -13.57
C GLY A 335 12.34 -18.46 -14.64
N GLY A 336 11.13 -18.05 -14.26
CA GLY A 336 10.18 -17.38 -15.16
C GLY A 336 10.70 -16.01 -15.63
N SER A 337 11.48 -15.34 -14.80
CA SER A 337 12.15 -14.08 -15.14
C SER A 337 13.44 -14.24 -15.92
N HIS A 338 13.91 -15.45 -16.21
CA HIS A 338 15.16 -15.67 -16.93
C HIS A 338 15.11 -14.96 -18.30
N PRO A 339 16.22 -14.37 -18.81
CA PRO A 339 16.23 -13.65 -20.10
C PRO A 339 15.71 -14.45 -21.30
N ARG A 340 15.72 -15.78 -21.22
CA ARG A 340 15.12 -16.67 -22.22
C ARG A 340 13.60 -16.55 -22.33
N PHE A 341 12.92 -16.17 -21.25
CA PHE A 341 11.46 -16.18 -21.13
C PHE A 341 10.86 -14.79 -20.85
N THR A 342 11.66 -13.82 -20.42
CA THR A 342 11.20 -12.47 -20.04
C THR A 342 12.17 -11.40 -20.55
N GLU A 343 11.62 -10.34 -21.13
CA GLU A 343 12.39 -9.14 -21.50
C GLU A 343 12.48 -8.15 -20.33
N VAL A 344 13.54 -7.35 -20.34
CA VAL A 344 13.65 -6.20 -19.44
C VAL A 344 12.85 -5.05 -20.02
N PHE A 345 11.92 -4.54 -19.23
CA PHE A 345 11.11 -3.39 -19.54
C PHE A 345 11.75 -2.13 -18.94
N SER A 346 12.11 -1.18 -19.79
CA SER A 346 12.75 0.07 -19.40
C SER A 346 11.74 1.21 -19.32
N VAL A 347 11.63 1.84 -18.16
CA VAL A 347 10.81 3.03 -17.94
C VAL A 347 11.71 4.25 -17.87
N LYS A 348 11.52 5.20 -18.79
CA LYS A 348 12.17 6.51 -18.71
C LYS A 348 11.56 7.31 -17.57
N VAL A 349 12.29 7.40 -16.45
CA VAL A 349 11.84 8.12 -15.25
C VAL A 349 12.24 9.60 -15.31
N SER A 350 13.29 9.94 -16.07
CA SER A 350 13.65 11.32 -16.38
C SER A 350 14.44 11.40 -17.69
N ASN A 351 14.81 12.61 -18.11
CA ASN A 351 15.64 12.82 -19.31
C ASN A 351 17.00 12.10 -19.29
N LYS A 352 17.49 11.72 -18.10
CA LYS A 352 18.80 11.06 -17.90
C LYS A 352 18.72 9.72 -17.16
N ASN A 353 17.53 9.30 -16.71
CA ASN A 353 17.40 8.10 -15.88
C ASN A 353 16.32 7.17 -16.44
N THR A 354 16.72 5.92 -16.63
CA THR A 354 15.88 4.83 -17.10
C THR A 354 15.92 3.74 -16.04
N GLU A 355 14.77 3.46 -15.43
CA GLU A 355 14.66 2.34 -14.51
C GLU A 355 14.26 1.09 -15.28
N ASN A 356 14.96 -0.01 -15.00
CA ASN A 356 14.72 -1.30 -15.63
C ASN A 356 13.88 -2.20 -14.71
N TYR A 357 12.97 -2.95 -15.31
CA TYR A 357 12.05 -3.82 -14.60
C TYR A 357 11.92 -5.17 -15.31
N ARG A 358 11.63 -6.22 -14.56
CA ARG A 358 11.14 -7.50 -15.10
C ARG A 358 9.70 -7.72 -14.69
N LEU A 359 8.98 -8.38 -15.58
CA LEU A 359 7.56 -8.68 -15.46
C LEU A 359 7.34 -10.17 -15.71
N VAL A 360 6.64 -10.83 -14.81
CA VAL A 360 6.36 -12.28 -14.88
C VAL A 360 4.90 -12.51 -14.49
N PHE A 361 4.20 -13.38 -15.19
CA PHE A 361 2.87 -13.80 -14.78
C PHE A 361 2.95 -14.86 -13.70
N GLN A 362 2.18 -14.67 -12.63
CA GLN A 362 1.89 -15.70 -11.65
C GLN A 362 0.64 -16.45 -12.09
N CYS A 363 0.77 -17.75 -12.29
CA CYS A 363 -0.26 -18.60 -12.86
C CYS A 363 -0.62 -19.74 -11.91
N ARG A 364 -1.86 -20.20 -12.02
CA ARG A 364 -2.31 -21.52 -11.54
C ARG A 364 -2.31 -22.48 -12.71
N VAL A 365 -1.83 -23.70 -12.51
CA VAL A 365 -1.71 -24.71 -13.55
C VAL A 365 -2.54 -25.93 -13.18
N GLN A 366 -3.39 -26.41 -14.08
CA GLN A 366 -4.22 -27.57 -13.83
C GLN A 366 -3.35 -28.80 -13.55
N PRO A 367 -3.57 -29.50 -12.41
CA PRO A 367 -2.84 -30.72 -12.12
C PRO A 367 -2.92 -31.72 -13.27
N LYS A 368 -1.83 -32.46 -13.52
CA LYS A 368 -1.72 -33.51 -14.55
C LYS A 368 -1.78 -33.02 -16.01
N MET A 369 -1.92 -31.71 -16.24
CA MET A 369 -1.97 -31.12 -17.60
C MET A 369 -0.61 -30.56 -18.06
N PHE A 370 0.48 -30.98 -17.41
CA PHE A 370 1.84 -30.57 -17.74
C PHE A 370 2.84 -31.71 -17.59
N THR A 371 3.99 -31.55 -18.24
CA THR A 371 5.18 -32.41 -18.09
C THR A 371 6.30 -31.62 -17.41
N VAL A 372 7.13 -32.30 -16.62
CA VAL A 372 8.22 -31.68 -15.85
C VAL A 372 9.53 -31.79 -16.63
N HIS A 373 10.28 -30.69 -16.67
CA HIS A 373 11.56 -30.54 -17.37
C HIS A 373 12.57 -29.85 -16.45
N GLU A 374 13.85 -29.98 -16.80
CA GLU A 374 14.94 -29.32 -16.09
C GLU A 374 14.87 -27.79 -16.21
N SER A 375 15.21 -27.10 -15.12
CA SER A 375 15.18 -25.64 -15.04
C SER A 375 16.51 -25.02 -15.43
N SER A 376 16.43 -23.81 -16.01
CA SER A 376 17.62 -22.98 -16.29
C SER A 376 18.20 -22.30 -15.05
N ILE A 377 17.61 -22.51 -13.88
CA ILE A 377 18.12 -22.02 -12.59
C ILE A 377 18.29 -23.19 -11.62
N GLU A 378 19.19 -23.04 -10.65
CA GLU A 378 19.58 -24.08 -9.68
C GLU A 378 18.41 -24.57 -8.79
N LYS A 379 17.37 -23.74 -8.61
CA LYS A 379 16.22 -24.03 -7.74
C LYS A 379 14.91 -23.99 -8.53
N GLY A 380 14.24 -25.14 -8.63
CA GLY A 380 12.92 -25.29 -9.25
C GLY A 380 12.96 -26.14 -10.53
N GLU A 381 11.83 -26.23 -11.20
CA GLU A 381 11.57 -27.04 -12.39
C GLU A 381 10.90 -26.18 -13.46
N MET A 382 10.87 -26.69 -14.69
CA MET A 382 10.07 -26.10 -15.76
C MET A 382 8.92 -27.04 -16.11
N TRP A 383 7.70 -26.50 -16.18
CA TRP A 383 6.51 -27.23 -16.57
C TRP A 383 6.12 -26.86 -17.99
N ARG A 384 6.00 -27.87 -18.84
CA ARG A 384 5.49 -27.71 -20.20
C ARG A 384 4.05 -28.18 -20.25
N PHE A 385 3.16 -27.28 -20.62
CA PHE A 385 1.74 -27.58 -20.84
C PHE A 385 1.46 -27.79 -22.34
N VAL A 386 0.32 -28.42 -22.64
CA VAL A 386 -0.13 -28.67 -24.01
C VAL A 386 -1.38 -27.86 -24.34
N ASP A 387 -2.24 -27.63 -23.35
CA ASP A 387 -3.48 -26.85 -23.51
C ASP A 387 -3.37 -25.53 -22.72
N PRO A 388 -3.41 -24.37 -23.40
CA PRO A 388 -3.52 -23.06 -22.75
C PRO A 388 -4.61 -22.94 -21.67
N LYS A 389 -5.72 -23.68 -21.80
CA LYS A 389 -6.82 -23.64 -20.82
C LYS A 389 -6.44 -24.25 -19.48
N ALA A 390 -5.38 -25.04 -19.45
CA ALA A 390 -4.80 -25.57 -18.23
C ALA A 390 -4.05 -24.51 -17.41
N ILE A 391 -3.99 -23.25 -17.87
CA ILE A 391 -3.26 -22.17 -17.21
C ILE A 391 -4.17 -20.98 -16.98
N ARG A 392 -4.14 -20.48 -15.75
CA ARG A 392 -4.91 -19.32 -15.31
C ARG A 392 -3.97 -18.29 -14.68
N PRO A 393 -3.59 -17.20 -15.39
CA PRO A 393 -2.84 -16.12 -14.78
C PRO A 393 -3.73 -15.39 -13.76
N TYR A 394 -3.20 -15.16 -12.56
CA TYR A 394 -3.93 -14.48 -11.49
C TYR A 394 -3.12 -13.35 -10.86
N GLY A 395 -1.85 -13.21 -11.23
CA GLY A 395 -1.01 -12.10 -10.79
C GLY A 395 -0.02 -11.67 -11.87
N LEU A 396 0.32 -10.39 -11.86
CA LEU A 396 1.45 -9.83 -12.59
C LEU A 396 2.51 -9.41 -11.57
N LEU A 397 3.65 -10.08 -11.60
CA LEU A 397 4.77 -9.82 -10.71
C LEU A 397 5.72 -8.82 -11.36
N LEU A 398 6.05 -7.77 -10.63
CA LEU A 398 6.98 -6.72 -11.01
C LEU A 398 8.18 -6.74 -10.09
N LYS A 399 9.38 -6.64 -10.67
CA LYS A 399 10.61 -6.43 -9.93
C LYS A 399 11.45 -5.36 -10.62
N LYS A 400 12.00 -4.44 -9.83
CA LYS A 400 12.99 -3.48 -10.30
C LYS A 400 14.34 -4.19 -10.41
N GLU A 401 15.01 -4.05 -11.55
CA GLU A 401 16.40 -4.52 -11.69
C GLU A 401 17.30 -3.57 -10.90
N GLU A 402 18.20 -4.13 -10.09
CA GLU A 402 19.27 -3.37 -9.44
C GLU A 402 20.30 -3.00 -10.54
N GLU A 403 20.81 -1.75 -10.54
CA GLU A 403 21.87 -1.36 -11.48
C GLU A 403 23.10 -2.23 -11.21
N SER A 404 23.50 -3.00 -12.22
CA SER A 404 24.65 -3.91 -12.20
C SER A 404 25.98 -3.18 -12.12
#